data_AF-A0A8B6D0S7-F1
#
_entry.id   AF-A0A8B6D0S7-F1
#
_cell.length_a   1.000
_cell.length_b   1.000
_cell.length_c   1.000
_cell.angle_alpha   90.00
_cell.angle_beta   90.00
_cell.angle_gamma   90.00
#
_symmetry.space_group_name_H-M   'P 1'
#
loop_
_entity.id
_entity.type
_entity.pdbx_description
1 polymer ?
#
loop_
_entity_poly.entity_id
_entity_poly.type
_entity_poly.pdbx_seq_one_letter_code
_entity_poly.pdbx_strand_id
1 'polypeptide(L)'
;MDTEMKRDDNSHSWIAPLPFKPNCKQLPNNRTQALHRARSFDASLRKDPVKRQHDSEFMTALIENGHAERASVLEPNSECWYLPLFGIYNPQKKDRIRNRIRLIS
;
A
#
# COMPACT_ATOMS: atom_id res chain seq x y z
N MET A 1 -1.15 17.74 23.10
CA MET A 1 -2.03 18.73 22.44
C MET A 1 -3.39 18.07 22.39
N ASP A 2 -4.28 18.50 23.27
CA ASP A 2 -5.63 17.98 23.39
C ASP A 2 -6.47 18.58 22.27
N THR A 3 -6.53 17.88 21.14
CA THR A 3 -7.41 18.25 20.04
C THR A 3 -8.82 17.79 20.40
N GLU A 4 -9.61 18.71 20.96
CA GLU A 4 -10.99 18.45 21.36
C GLU A 4 -11.83 18.01 20.16
N MET A 5 -12.53 16.89 20.33
CA MET A 5 -13.57 16.42 19.42
C MET A 5 -14.68 17.47 19.34
N LYS A 6 -15.05 17.88 18.13
CA LYS A 6 -16.14 18.84 17.91
C LYS A 6 -17.36 18.11 17.39
N ARG A 7 -18.54 18.51 17.84
CA ARG A 7 -19.80 18.03 17.24
C ARG A 7 -19.97 18.75 15.90
N ASP A 8 -20.33 18.02 14.86
CA ASP A 8 -20.73 18.63 13.59
C ASP A 8 -22.12 19.26 13.77
N ASP A 9 -22.29 20.50 13.32
CA ASP A 9 -23.57 21.21 13.48
C ASP A 9 -24.60 20.75 12.44
N ASN A 10 -24.14 20.18 11.32
CA ASN A 10 -25.00 19.74 10.22
C ASN A 10 -25.31 18.24 10.25
N SER A 11 -24.50 17.44 10.93
CA SER A 11 -24.76 16.03 11.18
C SER A 11 -24.61 15.76 12.67
N HIS A 12 -25.46 14.93 13.28
CA HIS A 12 -25.33 14.57 14.70
C HIS A 12 -24.08 13.70 15.01
N SER A 13 -23.00 13.84 14.23
CA SER A 13 -21.74 13.11 14.36
C SER A 13 -20.68 13.95 15.06
N TRP A 14 -19.62 13.28 15.54
CA TRP A 14 -18.46 13.91 16.16
C TRP A 14 -17.27 13.83 15.21
N ILE A 15 -16.54 14.93 15.08
CA ILE A 15 -15.34 15.04 14.25
C ILE A 15 -14.14 15.25 15.16
N ALA A 16 -13.13 14.41 15.01
CA ALA A 16 -11.78 14.65 15.53
C ALA A 16 -10.77 14.74 14.38
N PRO A 17 -9.75 15.58 14.53
CA PRO A 17 -8.61 15.54 13.63
C PRO A 17 -7.84 14.23 13.83
N LEU A 18 -7.24 13.73 12.75
CA LEU A 18 -6.34 12.58 12.82
C LEU A 18 -5.20 12.90 13.81
N PRO A 19 -4.79 11.95 14.67
CA PRO A 19 -3.81 12.16 15.74
C PRO A 19 -2.37 12.20 15.20
N PHE A 20 -2.13 13.02 14.19
CA PHE A 20 -0.80 13.23 13.66
C PHE A 20 0.01 14.11 14.59
N LYS A 21 1.29 13.78 14.75
CA LYS A 21 2.21 14.65 15.48
C LYS A 21 2.44 15.92 14.66
N PRO A 22 2.34 17.12 15.25
CA PRO A 22 2.79 18.33 14.58
C PRO A 22 4.29 18.18 14.25
N ASN A 23 4.71 18.66 13.08
CA ASN A 23 6.09 18.54 12.57
C ASN A 23 6.57 17.10 12.31
N CYS A 24 5.73 16.25 11.69
CA CYS A 24 6.22 15.01 11.10
C CYS A 24 7.41 15.32 10.18
N LYS A 25 8.59 14.82 10.52
CA LYS A 25 9.79 14.96 9.69
C LYS A 25 9.54 14.23 8.37
N GLN A 26 9.90 14.88 7.27
CA GLN A 26 9.82 14.22 5.97
C GLN A 26 10.69 12.97 5.96
N LEU A 27 10.12 11.85 5.51
CA LEU A 27 10.83 10.58 5.45
C LEU A 27 11.58 10.49 4.12
N PRO A 28 12.80 9.93 4.10
CA PRO A 28 13.55 9.79 2.87
C PRO A 28 12.83 8.86 1.88
N ASN A 29 12.97 9.17 0.60
CA ASN A 29 12.39 8.37 -0.47
C ASN A 29 12.99 6.95 -0.47
N ASN A 30 12.14 5.92 -0.36
CA ASN A 30 12.57 4.53 -0.23
C ASN A 30 12.63 3.77 -1.58
N ARG A 31 12.58 4.47 -2.72
CA ARG A 31 12.53 3.88 -4.08
C ARG A 31 13.57 2.77 -4.30
N THR A 32 14.82 3.01 -3.91
CA THR A 32 15.90 2.03 -4.10
C THR A 32 15.61 0.71 -3.38
N GLN A 33 15.09 0.78 -2.15
CA GLN A 33 14.75 -0.41 -1.36
C GLN A 33 13.52 -1.13 -1.94
N ALA A 34 12.51 -0.37 -2.36
CA ALA A 34 11.31 -0.93 -2.97
C ALA A 34 11.62 -1.62 -4.30
N LEU A 35 12.46 -1.00 -5.15
CA LEU A 35 12.88 -1.59 -6.42
C LEU A 35 13.70 -2.87 -6.21
N HIS A 36 14.61 -2.88 -5.24
CA HIS A 36 15.36 -4.08 -4.88
C HIS A 36 14.42 -5.24 -4.48
N ARG A 37 13.43 -4.96 -3.61
CA ARG A 37 12.43 -5.95 -3.20
C ARG A 37 11.56 -6.41 -4.37
N ALA A 38 11.12 -5.50 -5.24
CA ALA A 38 10.33 -5.84 -6.42
C ALA A 38 11.10 -6.79 -7.37
N ARG A 39 12.38 -6.52 -7.62
CA ARG A 39 13.25 -7.41 -8.41
C ARG A 39 13.41 -8.79 -7.77
N SER A 40 13.59 -8.85 -6.46
CA SER A 40 13.66 -10.13 -5.74
C SER A 40 12.34 -10.89 -5.81
N PHE A 41 11.20 -10.19 -5.72
CA PHE A 41 9.89 -10.80 -5.82
C PHE A 41 9.65 -11.35 -7.24
N ASP A 42 9.93 -10.56 -8.27
CA ASP A 42 9.88 -10.98 -9.68
C ASP A 42 10.74 -12.21 -9.95
N ALA A 43 11.99 -12.23 -9.47
CA ALA A 43 12.86 -13.40 -9.57
C ALA A 43 12.26 -14.65 -8.90
N SER A 44 11.49 -14.50 -7.81
CA SER A 44 10.79 -15.62 -7.17
C SER A 44 9.61 -16.12 -7.99
N LEU A 45 8.88 -15.23 -8.69
CA LEU A 45 7.77 -15.61 -9.57
C LEU A 45 8.28 -16.35 -10.81
N ARG A 46 9.42 -15.93 -11.37
CA ARG A 46 10.01 -16.63 -12.52
C ARG A 46 10.42 -18.07 -12.22
N LYS A 47 10.78 -18.37 -10.97
CA LYS A 47 11.18 -19.70 -10.51
C LYS A 47 10.00 -20.63 -10.22
N ASP A 48 8.83 -20.08 -9.94
CA ASP A 48 7.64 -20.82 -9.52
C ASP A 48 6.43 -20.41 -10.40
N PRO A 49 6.12 -21.19 -11.46
CA PRO A 49 5.04 -20.90 -12.38
C PRO A 49 3.66 -20.82 -11.72
N VAL A 50 3.42 -21.63 -10.69
CA VAL A 50 2.15 -21.65 -9.96
C VAL A 50 1.99 -20.35 -9.16
N LYS A 51 3.05 -19.96 -8.45
CA LYS A 51 3.06 -18.69 -7.71
C LYS A 51 2.88 -17.50 -8.64
N ARG A 52 3.52 -17.51 -9.81
CA ARG A 52 3.34 -16.47 -10.83
C ARG A 52 1.91 -16.37 -11.32
N GLN A 53 1.25 -17.51 -11.56
CA GLN A 53 -0.15 -17.53 -11.99
C GLN A 53 -1.05 -16.90 -10.92
N HIS A 54 -0.95 -17.35 -9.67
CA HIS A 54 -1.72 -16.80 -8.57
C HIS A 54 -1.50 -15.28 -8.37
N ASP A 55 -0.24 -14.84 -8.52
CA ASP A 55 0.11 -13.42 -8.39
C ASP A 55 -0.51 -12.57 -9.50
N SER A 56 -0.46 -13.07 -10.73
CA SER A 56 -1.02 -12.41 -11.90
C SER A 56 -2.54 -12.29 -11.77
N GLU A 57 -3.24 -13.36 -11.39
CA GLU A 57 -4.68 -13.36 -11.15
C GLU A 57 -5.08 -12.37 -10.06
N PHE A 58 -4.31 -12.33 -8.95
CA PHE A 58 -4.57 -11.39 -7.86
C PHE A 58 -4.39 -9.93 -8.30
N MET A 59 -3.29 -9.61 -8.97
CA MET A 59 -2.99 -8.25 -9.42
C MET A 59 -3.97 -7.76 -10.47
N THR A 60 -4.39 -8.62 -11.41
CA THR A 60 -5.43 -8.29 -12.38
C THR A 60 -6.74 -7.97 -11.69
N ALA A 61 -7.23 -8.83 -10.79
CA ALA A 61 -8.46 -8.58 -10.05
C ALA A 61 -8.39 -7.31 -9.18
N LEU A 62 -7.22 -6.99 -8.61
CA LEU A 62 -7.02 -5.78 -7.83
C LEU A 62 -7.23 -4.51 -8.66
N ILE A 63 -6.75 -4.51 -9.90
CA ILE A 63 -6.87 -3.38 -10.83
C ILE A 63 -8.29 -3.30 -11.39
N GLU A 64 -8.86 -4.43 -11.85
CA GLU A 64 -10.21 -4.48 -12.42
C GLU A 64 -11.29 -4.05 -11.42
N ASN A 65 -11.11 -4.38 -10.14
CA ASN A 65 -12.02 -3.95 -9.07
C ASN A 65 -11.80 -2.50 -8.62
N GLY A 66 -10.87 -1.76 -9.24
CA GLY A 66 -10.56 -0.37 -8.89
C GLY A 66 -9.88 -0.21 -7.54
N HIS A 67 -9.29 -1.27 -6.99
CA HIS A 67 -8.55 -1.21 -5.72
C HIS A 67 -7.08 -0.79 -5.91
N ALA A 68 -6.60 -0.76 -7.14
CA ALA A 68 -5.31 -0.22 -7.52
C ALA A 68 -5.44 0.50 -8.86
N GLU A 69 -4.77 1.64 -8.96
CA GLU A 69 -4.67 2.42 -10.18
C GLU A 69 -3.22 2.80 -10.45
N ARG A 70 -2.96 3.32 -11.65
CA ARG A 70 -1.64 3.85 -11.98
C ARG A 70 -1.39 5.10 -11.15
N ALA A 71 -0.28 5.10 -10.40
CA ALA A 71 0.13 6.27 -9.64
C ALA A 71 0.33 7.49 -10.55
N SER A 72 -0.10 8.66 -10.07
CA SER A 72 0.08 9.94 -10.74
C SER A 72 1.57 10.30 -10.85
N VAL A 73 1.88 11.15 -11.84
CA VAL A 73 3.23 11.73 -11.93
C VAL A 73 3.40 12.68 -10.75
N LEU A 74 4.55 12.54 -10.08
CA LEU A 74 4.89 13.34 -8.92
C LEU A 74 5.78 14.51 -9.33
N GLU A 75 5.55 15.66 -8.70
CA GLU A 75 6.38 16.85 -8.89
C GLU A 75 7.81 16.63 -8.35
N PRO A 76 8.82 17.32 -8.89
CA PRO A 76 10.17 17.29 -8.34
C PRO A 76 10.15 17.66 -6.85
N ASN A 77 10.82 16.86 -6.01
CA ASN A 77 10.89 17.01 -4.55
C ASN A 77 9.58 16.80 -3.78
N SER A 78 8.51 16.30 -4.40
CA SER A 78 7.35 15.86 -3.64
C SER A 78 7.70 14.65 -2.77
N GLU A 79 7.09 14.57 -1.60
CA GLU A 79 7.26 13.41 -0.74
C GLU A 79 6.67 12.15 -1.41
N CYS A 80 7.47 11.08 -1.47
CA CYS A 80 7.14 9.88 -2.23
C CYS A 80 7.65 8.64 -1.52
N TRP A 81 6.74 7.69 -1.29
CA TRP A 81 7.07 6.40 -0.73
C TRP A 81 6.44 5.27 -1.50
N TYR A 82 7.18 4.19 -1.55
CA TYR A 82 6.82 2.97 -2.23
C TYR A 82 6.52 1.90 -1.20
N LEU A 83 5.48 1.13 -1.46
CA LEU A 83 5.09 0.05 -0.57
C LEU A 83 5.85 -1.22 -0.94
N PRO A 84 6.32 -1.99 0.06
CA PRO A 84 6.96 -3.26 -0.21
C PRO A 84 5.93 -4.22 -0.83
N LEU A 85 6.25 -4.79 -1.98
CA LEU A 85 5.44 -5.80 -2.65
C LEU A 85 6.01 -7.20 -2.37
N PHE A 86 5.15 -8.09 -1.88
CA PHE A 86 5.46 -9.51 -1.72
C PHE A 86 4.17 -10.31 -1.56
N GLY A 87 4.16 -11.49 -2.18
CA GLY A 87 3.05 -12.42 -2.10
C GLY A 87 3.14 -13.33 -0.88
N ILE A 88 2.06 -13.34 -0.08
CA ILE A 88 1.91 -14.15 1.13
C ILE A 88 0.82 -15.20 0.87
N TYR A 89 1.08 -16.45 1.24
CA TYR A 89 0.06 -17.50 1.26
C TYR A 89 -0.63 -17.57 2.62
N ASN A 90 -1.96 -17.71 2.61
CA ASN A 90 -2.69 -18.02 3.83
C ASN A 90 -2.60 -19.54 4.09
N PRO A 91 -2.21 -20.00 5.29
CA PRO A 91 -2.18 -21.43 5.63
C PRO A 91 -3.51 -22.16 5.36
N GLN A 92 -4.64 -21.47 5.49
CA GLN A 92 -5.99 -22.01 5.27
C GLN A 92 -6.44 -21.94 3.80
N LYS A 93 -5.74 -21.18 2.94
CA LYS A 93 -6.05 -21.00 1.51
C LYS A 93 -4.74 -21.00 0.72
N LYS A 94 -4.14 -22.19 0.59
CA LYS A 94 -2.82 -22.39 -0.03
C LYS A 94 -2.80 -22.01 -1.51
N ASP A 95 -3.96 -22.03 -2.16
CA ASP A 95 -4.09 -21.79 -3.61
C ASP A 95 -4.28 -20.31 -3.95
N ARG A 96 -4.28 -19.42 -2.95
CA ARG A 96 -4.42 -17.98 -3.18
C ARG A 96 -3.32 -17.19 -2.52
N ILE A 97 -2.54 -16.50 -3.34
CA ILE A 97 -1.59 -15.51 -2.89
C ILE A 97 -2.34 -14.22 -2.55
N ARG A 98 -1.87 -13.52 -1.52
CA ARG A 98 -2.29 -12.15 -1.20
C ARG A 98 -1.08 -11.25 -1.27
N ASN A 99 -1.12 -10.27 -2.16
CA ASN A 99 -0.11 -9.22 -2.14
C ASN A 99 -0.45 -8.22 -1.04
N ARG A 100 0.48 -8.06 -0.10
CA ARG A 100 0.31 -7.08 0.97
C ARG A 100 0.85 -5.74 0.51
N ILE A 101 -0.04 -4.86 0.07
CA ILE A 101 0.23 -3.44 -0.16
C ILE A 101 -0.29 -2.71 1.08
N ARG A 102 0.60 -2.28 1.98
CA ARG A 102 0.17 -1.57 3.20
C ARG A 102 0.17 -0.07 2.91
N LEU A 103 -0.94 0.49 2.43
CA LEU A 103 -1.09 1.93 2.23
C LEU A 103 -0.79 2.65 3.54
N ILE A 104 0.22 3.51 3.55
CA ILE A 104 0.43 4.50 4.60
C ILE A 104 -0.11 5.79 4.01
N SER A 105 -1.26 6.23 4.51
CA SER A 105 -1.86 7.54 4.26
C SER A 105 -1.24 8.58 5.18
#